data_AF-A0A7S1RAC2-F1
#
_entry.id   AF-A0A7S1RAC2-F1
#
_cell.length_a   1.000
_cell.length_b   1.000
_cell.length_c   1.000
_cell.angle_alpha   90.00
_cell.angle_beta   90.00
_cell.angle_gamma   90.00
#
_symmetry.space_group_name_H-M   'P 1'
#
loop_
_entity.id
_entity.type
_entity.pdbx_description
1 polymer ?
#
loop_
_entity_poly.entity_id
_entity_poly.type
_entity_poly.pdbx_seq_one_letter_code
_entity_poly.pdbx_strand_id
1 'polypeptide(L)'
;VGLAQCQGVLPRRQDLPEEAIWTPKGQKDHVEIAAVSYCWQTPDHPDPSGEQLKLLGCVVEGYLKAMRSDVAVFIDWCSLYQLPRTPEEQASFMQSLGHVSVWYAHRQTWKWMLTALPEGERSRGSSAYQDRGWPTFEWAVSQLAGVPERVLDLGRARQSGGKLDWAGIVSACALSSREPPRAPEAFSKLLEEKAFTHNVDRAFLEATYRRTFQDLVASAEVLDFSCLGWGDEEMKQFAIALPLCSCLRRLYLSWNRVGDPGAEALAAALPRCGRLCKLGLAGNPIGSGGKQQFRESWSRAGKQEEQLDLW
;
A
#
# COMPACT_ATOMS: atom_id res chain seq x y z
N VAL A 1 -5.29 15.82 17.55
CA VAL A 1 -4.90 17.24 17.32
C VAL A 1 -4.40 17.90 18.60
N GLY A 2 -5.22 18.02 19.67
CA GLY A 2 -4.80 18.69 20.91
C GLY A 2 -3.48 18.16 21.52
N LEU A 3 -3.31 16.83 21.57
CA LEU A 3 -2.07 16.21 22.06
C LEU A 3 -0.82 16.66 21.27
N ALA A 4 -0.94 16.79 19.94
CA ALA A 4 0.14 17.25 19.08
C ALA A 4 0.48 18.74 19.30
N GLN A 5 -0.52 19.58 19.56
CA GLN A 5 -0.34 21.01 19.82
C GLN A 5 0.38 21.26 21.16
N CYS A 6 0.16 20.39 22.15
CA CYS A 6 0.85 20.45 23.44
C CYS A 6 2.23 19.76 23.45
N GLN A 7 2.78 19.40 22.29
CA GLN A 7 4.06 18.67 22.16
C GLN A 7 4.08 17.34 22.95
N GLY A 8 2.93 16.66 23.02
CA GLY A 8 2.83 15.36 23.66
C GLY A 8 3.34 14.20 22.80
N VAL A 9 3.28 13.01 23.37
CA VAL A 9 3.57 11.73 22.72
C VAL A 9 2.35 10.82 22.83
N LEU A 10 2.12 9.97 21.82
CA LEU A 10 0.97 9.06 21.85
C LEU A 10 1.15 8.01 22.95
N PRO A 11 0.20 7.84 23.87
CA PRO A 11 0.27 6.77 24.86
C PRO A 11 -0.03 5.40 24.23
N ARG A 12 0.29 4.32 24.94
CA ARG A 12 -0.07 2.96 24.54
C ARG A 12 -1.58 2.79 24.51
N ARG A 13 -2.08 1.78 23.79
CA ARG A 13 -3.51 1.49 23.69
C ARG A 13 -4.24 1.38 25.03
N GLN A 14 -3.62 0.77 26.05
CA GLN A 14 -4.19 0.62 27.40
C GLN A 14 -4.11 1.88 28.28
N ASP A 15 -3.31 2.88 27.87
CA ASP A 15 -3.14 4.13 28.59
C ASP A 15 -3.93 5.29 27.92
N LEU A 16 -4.62 5.01 26.82
CA LEU A 16 -5.49 5.98 26.14
C LEU A 16 -6.76 6.25 26.97
N PRO A 17 -7.25 7.50 26.99
CA PRO A 17 -8.54 7.80 27.57
C PRO A 17 -9.68 7.20 26.71
N GLU A 18 -10.81 6.88 27.32
CA GLU A 18 -11.91 6.16 26.64
C GLU A 18 -12.43 6.90 25.40
N GLU A 19 -12.48 8.23 25.44
CA GLU A 19 -12.92 9.07 24.33
C GLU A 19 -11.99 9.05 23.11
N ALA A 20 -10.73 8.62 23.28
CA ALA A 20 -9.80 8.44 22.16
C ALA A 20 -10.02 7.12 21.41
N ILE A 21 -10.84 6.21 21.96
CA ILE A 21 -11.11 4.89 21.39
C ILE A 21 -12.37 4.96 20.55
N TRP A 22 -12.20 4.89 19.24
CA TRP A 22 -13.34 4.76 18.34
C TRP A 22 -13.85 3.31 18.32
N THR A 23 -15.16 3.13 18.47
CA THR A 23 -15.85 1.85 18.32
C THR A 23 -17.00 1.99 17.32
N PRO A 24 -17.26 0.99 16.46
CA PRO A 24 -18.43 1.02 15.57
C PRO A 24 -19.71 0.91 16.42
N LYS A 25 -20.33 2.02 16.78
CA LYS A 25 -21.66 2.03 17.43
C LYS A 25 -22.73 1.92 16.36
N GLY A 26 -23.68 1.00 16.55
CA GLY A 26 -24.60 0.49 15.53
C GLY A 26 -25.60 1.44 14.86
N GLN A 27 -25.26 2.67 14.41
CA GLN A 27 -25.91 3.32 13.25
C GLN A 27 -25.26 4.64 12.73
N LYS A 28 -25.38 4.80 11.40
CA LYS A 28 -25.58 5.99 10.53
C LYS A 28 -24.46 6.97 10.14
N ASP A 29 -23.44 7.23 10.95
CA ASP A 29 -22.40 8.21 10.54
C ASP A 29 -21.18 7.51 9.91
N HIS A 30 -20.93 7.80 8.63
CA HIS A 30 -19.78 7.28 7.90
C HIS A 30 -18.50 7.98 8.37
N VAL A 31 -17.69 7.27 9.16
CA VAL A 31 -16.34 7.72 9.56
C VAL A 31 -15.31 7.14 8.61
N GLU A 32 -14.51 7.99 7.99
CA GLU A 32 -13.37 7.52 7.19
C GLU A 32 -12.27 6.98 8.09
N ILE A 33 -11.52 6.00 7.59
CA ILE A 33 -10.41 5.38 8.31
C ILE A 33 -9.10 5.76 7.63
N ALA A 34 -8.09 6.12 8.41
CA ALA A 34 -6.72 6.33 7.96
C ALA A 34 -5.76 5.41 8.71
N ALA A 35 -5.02 4.57 7.99
CA ALA A 35 -3.94 3.75 8.55
C ALA A 35 -2.60 4.47 8.37
N VAL A 36 -1.81 4.54 9.44
CA VAL A 36 -0.50 5.22 9.43
C VAL A 36 0.62 4.19 9.42
N SER A 37 1.46 4.24 8.40
CA SER A 37 2.70 3.46 8.34
C SER A 37 3.89 4.35 8.66
N TYR A 38 4.78 3.88 9.53
CA TYR A 38 5.86 4.69 10.07
C TYR A 38 7.00 3.84 10.65
N CYS A 39 8.12 4.47 10.96
CA CYS A 39 9.27 3.82 11.57
C CYS A 39 9.29 4.01 13.08
N TRP A 40 9.50 2.91 13.82
CA TRP A 40 9.85 2.99 15.23
C TRP A 40 11.23 3.64 15.42
N GLN A 41 11.29 4.72 16.19
CA GLN A 41 12.52 5.46 16.45
C GLN A 41 13.39 4.80 17.53
N THR A 42 12.76 4.16 18.52
CA THR A 42 13.44 3.44 19.60
C THR A 42 12.73 2.12 19.90
N PRO A 43 13.37 1.15 20.59
CA PRO A 43 12.69 -0.08 21.00
C PRO A 43 11.49 0.12 21.93
N ASP A 44 11.49 1.20 22.72
CA ASP A 44 10.47 1.43 23.76
C ASP A 44 9.31 2.29 23.28
N HIS A 45 9.55 3.17 22.31
CA HIS A 45 8.52 4.08 21.79
C HIS A 45 8.75 4.42 20.31
N PRO A 46 7.67 4.45 19.51
CA PRO A 46 7.77 4.74 18.09
C PRO A 46 8.15 6.19 17.76
N ASP A 47 7.70 7.15 18.57
CA ASP A 47 7.92 8.60 18.37
C ASP A 47 8.16 9.34 19.70
N PRO A 48 9.29 9.08 20.39
CA PRO A 48 9.54 9.59 21.74
C PRO A 48 9.66 11.12 21.83
N SER A 49 9.94 11.80 20.71
CA SER A 49 9.97 13.27 20.64
C SER A 49 8.62 13.89 20.26
N GLY A 50 7.64 13.08 19.84
CA GLY A 50 6.35 13.57 19.35
C GLY A 50 6.42 14.26 17.98
N GLU A 51 7.54 14.17 17.26
CA GLU A 51 7.74 14.90 16.00
C GLU A 51 6.86 14.33 14.88
N GLN A 52 6.70 13.00 14.81
CA GLN A 52 5.78 12.39 13.85
C GLN A 52 4.32 12.71 14.21
N LEU A 53 3.97 12.67 15.51
CA LEU A 53 2.66 13.06 15.99
C LEU A 53 2.33 14.51 15.65
N LYS A 54 3.31 15.41 15.72
CA LYS A 54 3.14 16.82 15.32
C LYS A 54 2.73 16.94 13.85
N LEU A 55 3.42 16.23 12.96
CA LEU A 55 3.07 16.21 11.53
C LEU A 55 1.66 15.61 11.31
N LEU A 56 1.37 14.47 11.92
CA LEU A 56 0.04 13.85 11.85
C LEU A 56 -1.05 14.76 12.39
N GLY A 57 -0.78 15.50 13.46
CA GLY A 57 -1.68 16.50 14.02
C GLY A 57 -2.07 17.56 13.00
N CYS A 58 -1.10 18.10 12.24
CA CYS A 58 -1.36 19.05 11.16
C CYS A 58 -2.20 18.42 10.03
N VAL A 59 -1.90 17.17 9.65
CA VAL A 59 -2.65 16.45 8.60
C VAL A 59 -4.10 16.23 9.01
N VAL A 60 -4.34 15.74 10.23
CA VAL A 60 -5.68 15.53 10.79
C VAL A 60 -6.42 16.85 10.90
N GLU A 61 -5.78 17.91 11.40
CA GLU A 61 -6.41 19.23 11.50
C GLU A 61 -6.82 19.77 10.12
N GLY A 62 -5.95 19.62 9.11
CA GLY A 62 -6.26 19.97 7.72
C GLY A 62 -7.45 19.16 7.18
N TYR A 63 -7.43 17.84 7.40
CA TYR A 63 -8.52 16.94 6.99
C TYR A 63 -9.86 17.35 7.61
N LEU A 64 -9.92 17.54 8.93
CA LEU A 64 -11.15 17.89 9.64
C LEU A 64 -11.75 19.22 9.13
N LYS A 65 -10.89 20.21 8.86
CA LYS A 65 -11.32 21.51 8.31
C LYS A 65 -11.89 21.37 6.90
N ALA A 66 -11.27 20.55 6.04
CA ALA A 66 -11.66 20.40 4.65
C ALA A 66 -12.89 19.50 4.47
N MET A 67 -12.93 18.36 5.16
CA MET A 67 -13.94 17.32 4.97
C MET A 67 -15.18 17.55 5.83
N ARG A 68 -15.07 18.35 6.91
CA ARG A 68 -16.15 18.60 7.88
C ARG A 68 -16.76 17.30 8.45
N SER A 69 -15.94 16.26 8.56
CA SER A 69 -16.30 14.95 9.08
C SER A 69 -15.13 14.40 9.91
N ASP A 70 -15.45 13.53 10.87
CA ASP A 70 -14.42 12.85 11.65
C ASP A 70 -13.64 11.81 10.82
N VAL A 71 -12.47 11.46 11.33
CA VAL A 71 -11.60 10.40 10.80
C VAL A 71 -11.08 9.55 11.95
N ALA A 72 -11.20 8.23 11.82
CA ALA A 72 -10.58 7.27 12.72
C ALA A 72 -9.17 6.95 12.23
N VAL A 73 -8.16 7.20 13.07
CA VAL A 73 -6.75 7.00 12.69
C VAL A 73 -6.22 5.74 13.37
N PHE A 74 -5.88 4.74 12.57
CA PHE A 74 -5.19 3.52 13.01
C PHE A 74 -3.68 3.75 13.03
N ILE A 75 -3.12 3.74 14.24
CA ILE A 75 -1.68 3.73 14.53
C ILE A 75 -1.46 2.53 15.46
N ASP A 76 -0.73 1.52 15.02
CA ASP A 76 -0.54 0.24 15.73
C ASP A 76 -0.16 0.42 17.23
N TRP A 77 0.72 1.35 17.56
CA TRP A 77 1.17 1.64 18.94
C TRP A 77 0.03 1.96 19.90
N CYS A 78 -0.90 2.82 19.47
CA CYS A 78 -2.01 3.26 20.30
C CYS A 78 -3.34 2.56 19.92
N SER A 79 -3.37 1.76 18.86
CA SER A 79 -4.56 1.00 18.42
C SER A 79 -4.51 -0.46 18.89
N LEU A 80 -3.31 -1.02 19.08
CA LEU A 80 -3.08 -2.38 19.56
C LEU A 80 -2.46 -2.36 20.96
N TYR A 81 -2.83 -3.32 21.81
CA TYR A 81 -2.27 -3.44 23.16
C TYR A 81 -0.76 -3.71 23.12
N GLN A 82 -0.02 -2.93 23.91
CA GLN A 82 1.44 -2.97 24.00
C GLN A 82 1.86 -3.72 25.27
N LEU A 83 3.10 -4.20 25.34
CA LEU A 83 3.58 -4.87 26.55
C LEU A 83 3.71 -3.91 27.75
N PRO A 84 3.56 -4.41 28.99
CA PRO A 84 3.00 -5.73 29.35
C PRO A 84 1.49 -5.79 29.07
N ARG A 85 0.99 -6.98 28.72
CA ARG A 85 -0.43 -7.24 28.41
C ARG A 85 -1.03 -8.24 29.39
N THR A 86 -2.29 -8.02 29.77
CA THR A 86 -3.17 -9.03 30.36
C THR A 86 -3.49 -10.15 29.35
N PRO A 87 -3.99 -11.32 29.79
CA PRO A 87 -4.41 -12.39 28.88
C PRO A 87 -5.44 -11.94 27.83
N GLU A 88 -6.39 -11.10 28.22
CA GLU A 88 -7.44 -10.56 27.35
C GLU A 88 -6.85 -9.61 26.30
N GLU A 89 -5.94 -8.72 26.72
CA GLU A 89 -5.22 -7.81 25.82
C GLU A 89 -4.32 -8.58 24.85
N GLN A 90 -3.67 -9.67 25.30
CA GLN A 90 -2.87 -10.54 24.46
C GLN A 90 -3.72 -11.22 23.38
N ALA A 91 -4.91 -11.73 23.73
CA ALA A 91 -5.83 -12.31 22.77
C ALA A 91 -6.30 -11.28 21.73
N SER A 92 -6.67 -10.08 22.18
CA SER A 92 -7.07 -8.97 21.30
C SER A 92 -5.94 -8.54 20.36
N PHE A 93 -4.70 -8.44 20.86
CA PHE A 93 -3.53 -8.13 20.05
C PHE A 93 -3.30 -9.17 18.95
N MET A 94 -3.32 -10.46 19.29
CA MET A 94 -3.10 -11.54 18.32
C MET A 94 -4.18 -11.57 17.23
N GLN A 95 -5.45 -11.38 17.63
CA GLN A 95 -6.55 -11.29 16.67
C GLN A 95 -6.34 -10.10 15.71
N SER A 96 -6.02 -8.93 16.24
CA SER A 96 -5.82 -7.72 15.43
C SER A 96 -4.62 -7.82 14.50
N LEU A 97 -3.51 -8.38 14.98
CA LEU A 97 -2.31 -8.62 14.20
C LEU A 97 -2.59 -9.57 13.03
N GLY A 98 -3.40 -10.61 13.23
CA GLY A 98 -3.81 -11.54 12.18
C GLY A 98 -4.58 -10.90 11.01
N HIS A 99 -5.12 -9.69 11.22
CA HIS A 99 -5.87 -8.93 10.21
C HIS A 99 -5.18 -7.62 9.79
N VAL A 100 -3.90 -7.43 10.15
CA VAL A 100 -3.19 -6.16 9.95
C VAL A 100 -3.17 -5.69 8.48
N SER A 101 -3.15 -6.62 7.52
CA SER A 101 -3.13 -6.26 6.10
C SER A 101 -4.38 -5.53 5.64
N VAL A 102 -5.53 -5.73 6.29
CA VAL A 102 -6.81 -5.09 5.90
C VAL A 102 -6.69 -3.56 5.97
N TRP A 103 -6.01 -3.03 6.99
CA TRP A 103 -5.84 -1.59 7.18
C TRP A 103 -5.12 -0.94 5.99
N TYR A 104 -4.13 -1.61 5.43
CA TYR A 104 -3.33 -1.09 4.33
C TYR A 104 -3.89 -1.48 2.95
N ALA A 105 -4.60 -2.61 2.84
CA ALA A 105 -5.10 -3.10 1.56
C ALA A 105 -6.44 -2.51 1.14
N HIS A 106 -7.33 -2.21 2.11
CA HIS A 106 -8.72 -1.92 1.81
C HIS A 106 -8.92 -0.60 1.05
N ARG A 107 -9.68 -0.60 -0.05
CA ARG A 107 -9.81 0.54 -0.98
C ARG A 107 -10.33 1.84 -0.37
N GLN A 108 -11.12 1.76 0.70
CA GLN A 108 -11.71 2.93 1.37
C GLN A 108 -10.83 3.50 2.49
N THR A 109 -9.81 2.76 2.92
CA THR A 109 -8.89 3.24 3.96
C THR A 109 -7.86 4.18 3.35
N TRP A 110 -7.65 5.34 3.95
CA TRP A 110 -6.48 6.17 3.65
C TRP A 110 -5.21 5.49 4.16
N LYS A 111 -4.11 5.63 3.42
CA LYS A 111 -2.78 5.22 3.90
C LYS A 111 -1.91 6.46 4.01
N TRP A 112 -1.52 6.77 5.22
CA TRP A 112 -0.66 7.92 5.54
C TRP A 112 0.74 7.39 5.84
N MET A 113 1.63 7.49 4.85
CA MET A 113 2.95 6.88 4.87
C MET A 113 3.98 7.92 5.33
N LEU A 114 4.51 7.75 6.55
CA LEU A 114 5.54 8.62 7.12
C LEU A 114 6.94 8.16 6.65
N THR A 115 7.20 8.30 5.35
CA THR A 115 8.41 7.75 4.69
C THR A 115 9.71 8.49 5.04
N ALA A 116 9.61 9.72 5.55
CA ALA A 116 10.76 10.51 5.99
C ALA A 116 10.89 10.45 7.51
N LEU A 117 12.10 10.10 7.96
CA LEU A 117 12.46 10.07 9.37
C LEU A 117 12.56 11.49 9.96
N PRO A 118 12.37 11.64 11.28
CA PRO A 118 12.69 12.85 12.02
C PRO A 118 14.12 13.37 11.79
N GLU A 119 14.31 14.68 11.99
CA GLU A 119 15.62 15.31 11.86
C GLU A 119 16.63 14.66 12.83
N GLY A 120 17.84 14.35 12.34
CA GLY A 120 18.90 13.75 13.14
C GLY A 120 18.84 12.23 13.29
N GLU A 121 17.74 11.55 12.93
CA GLU A 121 17.66 10.07 13.00
C GLU A 121 18.63 9.37 12.06
N ARG A 122 18.76 9.87 10.83
CA ARG A 122 19.71 9.34 9.85
C ARG A 122 21.15 9.48 10.34
N SER A 123 21.46 10.59 11.01
CA SER A 123 22.76 10.83 11.63
C SER A 123 23.04 9.93 12.83
N ARG A 124 22.00 9.33 13.44
CA ARG A 124 22.09 8.33 14.52
C ARG A 124 22.19 6.89 14.00
N GLY A 125 22.30 6.69 12.69
CA GLY A 125 22.44 5.36 12.08
C GLY A 125 21.13 4.57 11.96
N SER A 126 19.97 5.22 12.13
CA SER A 126 18.68 4.56 11.95
C SER A 126 18.44 4.21 10.48
N SER A 127 17.99 2.98 10.21
CA SER A 127 17.64 2.54 8.86
C SER A 127 16.47 3.36 8.30
N ALA A 128 16.52 3.67 7.00
CA ALA A 128 15.47 4.43 6.34
C ALA A 128 14.17 3.63 6.29
N TYR A 129 13.05 4.32 6.04
CA TYR A 129 11.74 3.69 5.94
C TYR A 129 11.72 2.50 4.97
N GLN A 130 12.31 2.66 3.79
CA GLN A 130 12.33 1.62 2.74
C GLN A 130 13.26 0.44 3.06
N ASP A 131 14.06 0.54 4.12
CA ASP A 131 15.00 -0.50 4.54
C ASP A 131 14.42 -1.38 5.67
N ARG A 132 13.18 -1.13 6.12
CA ARG A 132 12.56 -1.81 7.24
C ARG A 132 11.45 -2.75 6.78
N GLY A 133 11.36 -3.93 7.41
CA GLY A 133 10.43 -4.99 7.01
C GLY A 133 8.96 -4.58 7.06
N TRP A 134 8.50 -4.05 8.20
CA TRP A 134 7.11 -3.61 8.38
C TRP A 134 6.70 -2.47 7.43
N PRO A 135 7.40 -1.32 7.36
CA PRO A 135 7.16 -0.29 6.35
C PRO A 135 7.15 -0.80 4.89
N THR A 136 8.05 -1.73 4.55
CA THR A 136 8.10 -2.35 3.22
C THR A 136 6.83 -3.16 2.94
N PHE A 137 6.37 -3.94 3.93
CA PHE A 137 5.14 -4.72 3.84
C PHE A 137 3.89 -3.83 3.72
N GLU A 138 3.77 -2.82 4.58
CA GLU A 138 2.62 -1.91 4.61
C GLU A 138 2.52 -1.12 3.29
N TRP A 139 3.66 -0.67 2.76
CA TRP A 139 3.74 -0.10 1.42
C TRP A 139 3.28 -1.10 0.37
N ALA A 140 3.89 -2.28 0.27
CA ALA A 140 3.58 -3.26 -0.77
C ALA A 140 2.10 -3.67 -0.77
N VAL A 141 1.51 -3.87 0.42
CA VAL A 141 0.09 -4.20 0.58
C VAL A 141 -0.81 -3.05 0.10
N SER A 142 -0.44 -1.80 0.35
CA SER A 142 -1.20 -0.63 -0.12
C SER A 142 -1.29 -0.53 -1.64
N GLN A 143 -0.33 -1.11 -2.37
CA GLN A 143 -0.27 -1.08 -3.84
C GLN A 143 -1.15 -2.16 -4.52
N LEU A 144 -1.53 -3.24 -3.80
CA LEU A 144 -2.22 -4.40 -4.38
C LEU A 144 -3.63 -4.07 -4.90
N ALA A 145 -4.44 -3.44 -4.05
CA ALA A 145 -5.84 -3.12 -4.34
C ALA A 145 -6.20 -1.64 -4.16
N GLY A 146 -5.30 -0.86 -3.55
CA GLY A 146 -5.53 0.53 -3.19
C GLY A 146 -5.75 1.46 -4.38
N VAL A 147 -6.42 2.57 -4.10
CA VAL A 147 -6.57 3.72 -5.01
C VAL A 147 -5.36 4.63 -4.76
N PRO A 148 -4.49 4.90 -5.75
CA PRO A 148 -3.26 5.70 -5.54
C PRO A 148 -3.50 7.03 -4.82
N GLU A 149 -4.62 7.69 -5.14
CA GLU A 149 -5.04 8.97 -4.57
C GLU A 149 -5.35 8.89 -3.07
N ARG A 150 -5.61 7.68 -2.54
CA ARG A 150 -5.81 7.42 -1.10
C ARG A 150 -4.54 6.98 -0.37
N VAL A 151 -3.40 6.96 -1.05
CA VAL A 151 -2.08 6.72 -0.45
C VAL A 151 -1.31 8.03 -0.46
N LEU A 152 -1.02 8.57 0.73
CA LEU A 152 -0.28 9.81 0.91
C LEU A 152 1.14 9.49 1.41
N ASP A 153 2.14 9.83 0.61
CA ASP A 153 3.54 9.88 1.03
C ASP A 153 3.81 11.18 1.80
N LEU A 154 3.46 11.17 3.09
CA LEU A 154 3.59 12.32 3.99
C LEU A 154 5.06 12.69 4.28
N GLY A 155 6.02 11.84 3.91
CA GLY A 155 7.43 12.23 3.93
C GLY A 155 7.72 13.43 3.01
N ARG A 156 6.93 13.61 1.94
CA ARG A 156 7.01 14.76 1.03
C ARG A 156 6.52 16.05 1.67
N ALA A 157 5.52 15.99 2.57
CA ALA A 157 4.99 17.17 3.25
C ALA A 157 6.00 17.85 4.17
N ARG A 158 6.96 17.08 4.73
CA ARG A 158 8.04 17.63 5.57
C ARG A 158 8.90 18.65 4.82
N GLN A 159 9.08 18.46 3.52
CA GLN A 159 9.85 19.37 2.66
C GLN A 159 9.17 20.74 2.50
N SER A 160 7.86 20.83 2.76
CA SER A 160 7.07 22.05 2.64
C SER A 160 6.97 22.86 3.94
N GLY A 161 7.71 22.47 4.99
CA GLY A 161 7.75 23.23 6.26
C GLY A 161 6.45 23.21 7.07
N GLY A 162 5.56 22.24 6.83
CA GLY A 162 4.37 22.00 7.67
C GLY A 162 3.22 23.01 7.53
N LYS A 163 3.19 23.82 6.47
CA LYS A 163 2.17 24.87 6.24
C LYS A 163 1.10 24.51 5.18
N LEU A 164 0.91 23.23 4.88
CA LEU A 164 -0.04 22.81 3.86
C LEU A 164 -1.44 22.60 4.48
N ASP A 165 -2.47 23.12 3.83
CA ASP A 165 -3.84 22.69 4.06
C ASP A 165 -4.09 21.30 3.45
N TRP A 166 -5.29 20.74 3.62
CA TRP A 166 -5.58 19.39 3.12
C TRP A 166 -5.37 19.25 1.61
N ALA A 167 -5.79 20.26 0.83
CA ALA A 167 -5.61 20.24 -0.62
C ALA A 167 -4.13 20.26 -1.01
N GLY A 168 -3.33 21.08 -0.33
CA GLY A 168 -1.87 21.11 -0.49
C GLY A 168 -1.21 19.79 -0.10
N ILE A 169 -1.65 19.15 0.98
CA ILE A 169 -1.16 17.82 1.39
C ILE A 169 -1.48 16.78 0.32
N VAL A 170 -2.73 16.68 -0.13
CA VAL A 170 -3.12 15.72 -1.17
C VAL A 170 -2.33 15.98 -2.45
N SER A 171 -2.22 17.24 -2.89
CA SER A 171 -1.49 17.58 -4.10
C SER A 171 0.02 17.25 -4.02
N ALA A 172 0.64 17.39 -2.85
CA ALA A 172 2.07 17.15 -2.69
C ALA A 172 2.40 15.67 -2.39
N CYS A 173 1.48 14.96 -1.74
CA CYS A 173 1.76 13.66 -1.13
C CYS A 173 1.02 12.50 -1.77
N ALA A 174 -0.13 12.72 -2.42
CA ALA A 174 -0.87 11.63 -3.04
C ALA A 174 -0.06 10.96 -4.14
N LEU A 175 -0.14 9.63 -4.20
CA LEU A 175 0.50 8.90 -5.29
C LEU A 175 -0.30 9.12 -6.58
N SER A 176 0.42 9.38 -7.67
CA SER A 176 -0.16 9.47 -9.01
C SER A 176 -0.22 8.11 -9.73
N SER A 177 0.31 7.07 -9.11
CA SER A 177 0.42 5.72 -9.66
C SER A 177 0.59 4.70 -8.53
N ARG A 178 0.31 3.43 -8.82
CA ARG A 178 0.63 2.29 -7.95
C ARG A 178 1.62 1.36 -8.65
N GLU A 179 2.45 0.70 -7.85
CA GLU A 179 3.37 -0.32 -8.35
C GLU A 179 2.62 -1.57 -8.86
N PRO A 180 3.21 -2.32 -9.81
CA PRO A 180 2.70 -3.63 -10.17
C PRO A 180 2.64 -4.59 -8.98
N PRO A 181 1.56 -5.39 -8.83
CA PRO A 181 1.51 -6.42 -7.83
C PRO A 181 2.73 -7.34 -7.92
N ARG A 182 3.53 -7.37 -6.86
CA ARG A 182 4.74 -8.20 -6.79
C ARG A 182 4.34 -9.64 -6.47
N ALA A 183 4.85 -10.60 -7.24
CA ALA A 183 4.64 -12.02 -6.94
C ALA A 183 5.13 -12.33 -5.51
N PRO A 184 4.44 -13.21 -4.75
CA PRO A 184 4.82 -13.51 -3.36
C PRO A 184 6.28 -13.93 -3.18
N GLU A 185 6.84 -14.72 -4.09
CA GLU A 185 8.25 -15.14 -4.06
C GLU A 185 9.21 -13.96 -4.25
N ALA A 186 8.86 -13.02 -5.13
CA ALA A 186 9.65 -11.82 -5.35
C ALA A 186 9.56 -10.86 -4.14
N PHE A 187 8.41 -10.85 -3.44
CA PHE A 187 8.27 -10.09 -2.19
C PHE A 187 9.07 -10.73 -1.04
N SER A 188 9.05 -12.07 -0.91
CA SER A 188 9.90 -12.77 0.08
C SER A 188 11.38 -12.43 -0.12
N LYS A 189 11.88 -12.41 -1.36
CA LYS A 189 13.25 -11.99 -1.67
C LYS A 189 13.52 -10.52 -1.30
N LEU A 190 12.58 -9.62 -1.58
CA LEU A 190 12.70 -8.22 -1.16
C LEU A 190 12.85 -8.08 0.36
N LEU A 191 12.13 -8.90 1.14
CA LEU A 191 12.23 -8.89 2.60
C LEU A 191 13.56 -9.45 3.13
N GLU A 192 14.34 -10.20 2.34
CA GLU A 192 15.69 -10.65 2.72
C GLU A 192 16.65 -9.50 2.95
N GLU A 193 16.42 -8.38 2.26
CA GLU A 193 17.27 -7.19 2.28
C GLU A 193 16.87 -6.19 3.37
N LYS A 194 15.83 -6.49 4.17
CA LYS A 194 15.24 -5.54 5.13
C LYS A 194 15.65 -5.81 6.56
N ALA A 195 15.75 -4.73 7.33
CA ALA A 195 15.99 -4.77 8.76
C ALA A 195 14.73 -5.21 9.51
N PHE A 196 14.91 -6.15 10.43
CA PHE A 196 13.91 -6.62 11.38
C PHE A 196 14.45 -6.51 12.80
N THR A 197 13.64 -6.00 13.72
CA THR A 197 13.94 -6.05 15.16
C THR A 197 13.82 -7.49 15.68
N HIS A 198 12.88 -8.26 15.12
CA HIS A 198 12.67 -9.68 15.44
C HIS A 198 12.52 -10.51 14.17
N ASN A 199 13.36 -11.54 14.00
CA ASN A 199 13.33 -12.40 12.80
C ASN A 199 12.01 -13.16 12.61
N VAL A 200 11.23 -13.37 13.68
CA VAL A 200 9.89 -14.00 13.61
C VAL A 200 8.89 -13.17 12.79
N ASP A 201 9.08 -11.86 12.74
CA ASP A 201 8.19 -10.96 11.99
C ASP A 201 8.30 -11.22 10.49
N ARG A 202 9.48 -11.55 9.98
CA ARG A 202 9.69 -11.77 8.54
C ARG A 202 8.78 -12.89 8.00
N ALA A 203 8.82 -14.07 8.61
CA ALA A 203 8.00 -15.20 8.18
C ALA A 203 6.50 -14.88 8.26
N PHE A 204 6.09 -14.13 9.29
CA PHE A 204 4.73 -13.64 9.43
C PHE A 204 4.34 -12.68 8.30
N LEU A 205 5.17 -11.70 7.95
CA LEU A 205 4.92 -10.75 6.87
C LEU A 205 4.87 -11.44 5.50
N GLU A 206 5.78 -12.38 5.23
CA GLU A 206 5.77 -13.16 3.99
C GLU A 206 4.46 -13.95 3.81
N ALA A 207 4.04 -14.66 4.87
CA ALA A 207 2.79 -15.42 4.86
C ALA A 207 1.57 -14.51 4.71
N THR A 208 1.57 -13.37 5.40
CA THR A 208 0.46 -12.41 5.35
C THR A 208 0.37 -11.73 3.98
N TYR A 209 1.50 -11.36 3.37
CA TYR A 209 1.52 -10.78 2.03
C TYR A 209 1.02 -11.78 1.00
N ARG A 210 1.51 -13.03 1.04
CA ARG A 210 1.07 -14.10 0.14
C ARG A 210 -0.45 -14.31 0.20
N ARG A 211 -1.02 -14.38 1.41
CA ARG A 211 -2.46 -14.50 1.59
C ARG A 211 -3.21 -13.28 1.03
N THR A 212 -2.73 -12.08 1.34
CA THR A 212 -3.34 -10.83 0.86
C THR A 212 -3.29 -10.72 -0.68
N PHE A 213 -2.17 -11.10 -1.30
CA PHE A 213 -2.04 -11.19 -2.76
C PHE A 213 -3.03 -12.21 -3.32
N GLN A 214 -3.16 -13.39 -2.69
CA GLN A 214 -4.10 -14.42 -3.11
C GLN A 214 -5.54 -13.90 -3.07
N ASP A 215 -5.90 -13.21 -2.00
CA ASP A 215 -7.27 -12.74 -1.74
C ASP A 215 -7.66 -11.55 -2.62
N LEU A 216 -6.71 -10.68 -3.00
CA LEU A 216 -7.00 -9.44 -3.71
C LEU A 216 -6.63 -9.44 -5.19
N VAL A 217 -5.59 -10.19 -5.57
CA VAL A 217 -5.02 -10.18 -6.93
C VAL A 217 -5.28 -11.53 -7.60
N ALA A 218 -4.92 -12.63 -6.95
CA ALA A 218 -5.02 -13.95 -7.58
C ALA A 218 -6.46 -14.41 -7.82
N SER A 219 -7.37 -14.01 -6.94
CA SER A 219 -8.81 -14.29 -6.97
C SER A 219 -9.60 -13.29 -7.84
N ALA A 220 -8.99 -12.18 -8.27
CA ALA A 220 -9.69 -11.14 -8.99
C ALA A 220 -10.07 -11.60 -10.40
N GLU A 221 -11.33 -11.41 -10.78
CA GLU A 221 -11.78 -11.66 -12.16
C GLU A 221 -11.45 -10.49 -13.10
N VAL A 222 -11.31 -9.30 -12.54
CA VAL A 222 -11.03 -8.06 -13.27
C VAL A 222 -9.92 -7.32 -12.56
N LEU A 223 -8.87 -6.99 -13.31
CA LEU A 223 -7.82 -6.10 -12.85
C LEU A 223 -7.72 -4.93 -13.83
N ASP A 224 -7.75 -3.72 -13.28
CA ASP A 224 -7.52 -2.49 -14.01
C ASP A 224 -6.27 -1.79 -13.46
N PHE A 225 -5.32 -1.62 -14.37
CA PHE A 225 -4.04 -0.94 -14.20
C PHE A 225 -3.85 0.10 -15.30
N SER A 226 -4.93 0.61 -15.88
CA SER A 226 -4.89 1.66 -16.89
C SER A 226 -4.41 2.97 -16.26
N CYS A 227 -3.73 3.82 -17.06
CA CYS A 227 -3.29 5.16 -16.64
C CYS A 227 -2.35 5.19 -15.42
N LEU A 228 -1.60 4.13 -15.14
CA LEU A 228 -0.63 4.09 -14.05
C LEU A 228 0.78 4.54 -14.48
N GLY A 229 0.97 4.91 -15.74
CA GLY A 229 2.26 5.34 -16.26
C GLY A 229 3.34 4.25 -16.23
N TRP A 230 2.95 2.97 -16.16
CA TRP A 230 3.86 1.83 -16.16
C TRP A 230 4.67 1.78 -17.46
N GLY A 231 5.99 1.60 -17.35
CA GLY A 231 6.87 1.34 -18.48
C GLY A 231 7.13 -0.16 -18.66
N ASP A 232 8.17 -0.46 -19.44
CA ASP A 232 8.57 -1.84 -19.73
C ASP A 232 9.01 -2.61 -18.48
N GLU A 233 9.70 -1.95 -17.54
CA GLU A 233 10.19 -2.62 -16.32
C GLU A 233 9.03 -2.99 -15.38
N GLU A 234 8.07 -2.08 -15.20
CA GLU A 234 6.84 -2.38 -14.45
C GLU A 234 6.05 -3.51 -15.12
N MET A 235 5.96 -3.50 -16.46
CA MET A 235 5.27 -4.57 -17.19
C MET A 235 5.98 -5.92 -17.05
N LYS A 236 7.31 -5.95 -17.10
CA LYS A 236 8.10 -7.16 -16.84
C LYS A 236 7.87 -7.69 -15.43
N GLN A 237 7.84 -6.82 -14.41
CA GLN A 237 7.49 -7.22 -13.05
C GLN A 237 6.08 -7.81 -12.99
N PHE A 238 5.10 -7.17 -13.63
CA PHE A 238 3.72 -7.67 -13.65
C PHE A 238 3.60 -9.01 -14.39
N ALA A 239 4.31 -9.20 -15.50
CA ALA A 239 4.29 -10.43 -16.29
C ALA A 239 4.73 -11.67 -15.47
N ILE A 240 5.58 -11.49 -14.46
CA ILE A 240 5.96 -12.56 -13.52
C ILE A 240 4.78 -12.95 -12.61
N ALA A 241 3.97 -11.98 -12.16
CA ALA A 241 2.83 -12.19 -11.27
C ALA A 241 1.56 -12.62 -12.01
N LEU A 242 1.41 -12.24 -13.29
CA LEU A 242 0.20 -12.48 -14.08
C LEU A 242 -0.25 -13.96 -14.10
N PRO A 243 0.63 -14.96 -14.28
CA PRO A 243 0.25 -16.37 -14.22
C PRO A 243 -0.33 -16.83 -12.88
N LEU A 244 -0.10 -16.09 -11.80
CA LEU A 244 -0.68 -16.36 -10.48
C LEU A 244 -2.13 -15.87 -10.38
N CYS A 245 -2.58 -15.04 -11.32
CA CYS A 245 -3.94 -14.50 -11.38
C CYS A 245 -4.94 -15.53 -11.92
N SER A 246 -5.12 -16.62 -11.16
CA SER A 246 -5.84 -17.83 -11.56
C SER A 246 -7.30 -17.61 -11.93
N CYS A 247 -7.94 -16.56 -11.40
CA CYS A 247 -9.34 -16.23 -11.66
C CYS A 247 -9.53 -15.12 -12.70
N LEU A 248 -8.44 -14.51 -13.19
CA LEU A 248 -8.49 -13.32 -14.03
C LEU A 248 -9.12 -13.61 -15.39
N ARG A 249 -10.15 -12.84 -15.72
CA ARG A 249 -10.86 -12.90 -17.02
C ARG A 249 -10.60 -11.66 -17.87
N ARG A 250 -10.48 -10.49 -17.23
CA ARG A 250 -10.35 -9.20 -17.89
C ARG A 250 -9.19 -8.41 -17.29
N LEU A 251 -8.28 -7.98 -18.14
CA LEU A 251 -7.10 -7.19 -17.77
C LEU A 251 -7.07 -5.91 -18.58
N TYR A 252 -7.03 -4.77 -17.91
CA TYR A 252 -6.92 -3.45 -18.55
C TYR A 252 -5.59 -2.81 -18.18
N LEU A 253 -4.79 -2.48 -19.19
CA LEU A 253 -3.45 -1.91 -19.11
C LEU A 253 -3.32 -0.69 -20.03
N SER A 254 -4.45 -0.11 -20.46
CA SER A 254 -4.48 0.97 -21.45
C SER A 254 -3.84 2.24 -20.90
N TRP A 255 -3.32 3.09 -21.79
CA TRP A 255 -2.75 4.41 -21.45
C TRP A 255 -1.60 4.34 -20.43
N ASN A 256 -0.76 3.33 -20.58
CA ASN A 256 0.54 3.26 -19.90
C ASN A 256 1.65 3.66 -20.89
N ARG A 257 2.91 3.44 -20.53
CA ARG A 257 4.11 3.77 -21.32
C ARG A 257 4.85 2.49 -21.76
N VAL A 258 4.11 1.41 -21.98
CA VAL A 258 4.65 0.10 -22.33
C VAL A 258 5.04 0.06 -23.81
N GLY A 259 6.31 -0.23 -24.08
CA GLY A 259 6.83 -0.44 -25.42
C GLY A 259 6.84 -1.92 -25.81
N ASP A 260 7.55 -2.21 -26.90
CA ASP A 260 7.73 -3.58 -27.40
C ASP A 260 8.34 -4.54 -26.35
N PRO A 261 9.37 -4.16 -25.56
CA PRO A 261 9.95 -5.07 -24.56
C PRO A 261 8.97 -5.49 -23.46
N GLY A 262 8.16 -4.56 -22.94
CA GLY A 262 7.15 -4.87 -21.94
C GLY A 262 6.00 -5.70 -22.53
N ALA A 263 5.59 -5.40 -23.77
CA ALA A 263 4.60 -6.19 -24.48
C ALA A 263 5.07 -7.63 -24.73
N GLU A 264 6.34 -7.82 -25.11
CA GLU A 264 6.95 -9.15 -25.28
C GLU A 264 6.94 -9.96 -23.97
N ALA A 265 7.33 -9.34 -22.86
CA ALA A 265 7.30 -9.99 -21.55
C ALA A 265 5.89 -10.41 -21.14
N LEU A 266 4.90 -9.54 -21.37
CA LEU A 266 3.49 -9.83 -21.13
C LEU A 266 2.99 -10.97 -22.04
N ALA A 267 3.36 -10.98 -23.32
CA ALA A 267 3.00 -12.01 -24.29
C ALA A 267 3.53 -13.39 -23.86
N ALA A 268 4.76 -13.45 -23.36
CA ALA A 268 5.38 -14.69 -22.87
C ALA A 268 4.63 -15.31 -21.67
N ALA A 269 3.90 -14.52 -20.89
CA ALA A 269 3.10 -15.00 -19.76
C ALA A 269 1.72 -15.57 -20.16
N LEU A 270 1.17 -15.15 -21.32
CA LEU A 270 -0.20 -15.49 -21.75
C LEU A 270 -0.52 -17.00 -21.80
N PRO A 271 0.37 -17.91 -22.21
CA PRO A 271 0.07 -19.34 -22.25
C PRO A 271 -0.30 -19.94 -20.88
N ARG A 272 0.14 -19.31 -19.79
CA ARG A 272 -0.16 -19.73 -18.41
C ARG A 272 -1.42 -19.08 -17.85
N CYS A 273 -2.05 -18.18 -18.60
CA CYS A 273 -3.21 -17.40 -18.17
C CYS A 273 -4.51 -17.99 -18.73
N GLY A 274 -4.88 -19.18 -18.27
CA GLY A 274 -5.96 -19.98 -18.88
C GLY A 274 -7.35 -19.34 -18.87
N ARG A 275 -7.69 -18.55 -17.84
CA ARG A 275 -9.01 -17.89 -17.73
C ARG A 275 -9.08 -16.51 -18.38
N LEU A 276 -7.93 -15.91 -18.69
CA LEU A 276 -7.87 -14.57 -19.25
C LEU A 276 -8.45 -14.58 -20.66
N CYS A 277 -9.58 -13.90 -20.84
CA CYS A 277 -10.28 -13.86 -22.11
C CYS A 277 -10.29 -12.48 -22.75
N LYS A 278 -10.05 -11.39 -22.00
CA LYS A 278 -10.01 -10.02 -22.53
C LYS A 278 -8.82 -9.23 -22.00
N LEU A 279 -8.12 -8.53 -22.89
CA LEU A 279 -6.93 -7.75 -22.57
C LEU A 279 -6.92 -6.43 -23.35
N GLY A 280 -6.77 -5.31 -22.64
CA GLY A 280 -6.63 -3.98 -23.24
C GLY A 280 -5.26 -3.38 -23.00
N LEU A 281 -4.61 -2.93 -24.07
CA LEU A 281 -3.30 -2.27 -24.14
C LEU A 281 -3.36 -1.00 -24.99
N ALA A 282 -4.55 -0.53 -25.37
CA ALA A 282 -4.78 0.72 -26.10
C ALA A 282 -3.97 1.89 -25.53
N GLY A 283 -3.47 2.78 -26.40
CA GLY A 283 -2.72 3.96 -25.95
C GLY A 283 -1.35 3.69 -25.33
N ASN A 284 -0.78 2.48 -25.48
CA ASN A 284 0.63 2.20 -25.16
C ASN A 284 1.52 2.36 -26.41
N PRO A 285 2.78 2.82 -26.26
CA PRO A 285 3.73 3.04 -27.36
C PRO A 285 4.34 1.73 -27.92
N ILE A 286 3.51 0.72 -28.21
CA ILE A 286 3.89 -0.55 -28.83
C ILE A 286 3.98 -0.34 -30.35
N GLY A 287 5.10 -0.69 -30.96
CA GLY A 287 5.33 -0.62 -32.39
C GLY A 287 4.45 -1.59 -33.19
N SER A 288 4.32 -1.37 -34.50
CA SER A 288 3.51 -2.24 -35.37
C SER A 288 3.98 -3.69 -35.35
N GLY A 289 5.30 -3.91 -35.32
CA GLY A 289 5.91 -5.23 -35.16
C GLY A 289 5.59 -5.88 -33.81
N GLY A 290 5.73 -5.13 -32.70
CA GLY A 290 5.34 -5.60 -31.36
C GLY A 290 3.85 -5.97 -31.28
N LYS A 291 2.97 -5.13 -31.85
CA LYS A 291 1.52 -5.43 -31.92
C LYS A 291 1.23 -6.71 -32.70
N GLN A 292 1.90 -6.94 -33.82
CA GLN A 292 1.74 -8.17 -34.61
C GLN A 292 2.18 -9.41 -33.80
N GLN A 293 3.37 -9.36 -33.19
CA GLN A 293 3.88 -10.46 -32.37
C GLN A 293 2.98 -10.74 -31.16
N PHE A 294 2.42 -9.70 -30.56
CA PHE A 294 1.49 -9.83 -29.45
C PHE A 294 0.19 -10.54 -29.88
N ARG A 295 -0.39 -10.17 -31.03
CA ARG A 295 -1.56 -10.87 -31.60
C ARG A 295 -1.27 -12.34 -31.86
N GLU A 296 -0.12 -12.66 -32.44
CA GLU A 296 0.27 -14.05 -32.67
C GLU A 296 0.34 -14.84 -31.36
N SER A 297 0.95 -14.27 -30.31
CA SER A 297 1.03 -14.89 -28.98
C SER A 297 -0.35 -15.06 -28.33
N TRP A 298 -1.23 -14.07 -28.49
CA TRP A 298 -2.62 -14.13 -28.01
C TRP A 298 -3.40 -15.27 -28.67
N SER A 299 -3.32 -15.38 -30.00
CA SER A 299 -3.98 -16.45 -30.76
C SER A 299 -3.38 -17.83 -30.46
N ARG A 300 -2.04 -17.95 -30.33
CA ARG A 300 -1.38 -19.20 -29.92
C ARG A 300 -1.78 -19.65 -28.52
N ALA A 301 -2.11 -18.72 -27.63
CA ALA A 301 -2.65 -19.01 -26.30
C ALA A 301 -4.15 -19.40 -26.31
N GLY A 302 -4.76 -19.59 -27.50
CA GLY A 302 -6.16 -20.02 -27.66
C GLY A 302 -7.18 -18.93 -27.35
N LYS A 303 -6.80 -17.66 -27.43
CA LYS A 303 -7.63 -16.51 -27.07
C LYS A 303 -8.24 -15.86 -28.31
N GLN A 304 -9.45 -15.31 -28.17
CA GLN A 304 -10.22 -14.71 -29.26
C GLN A 304 -9.69 -13.32 -29.60
N GLU A 305 -9.40 -13.05 -30.87
CA GLU A 305 -8.79 -11.80 -31.32
C GLU A 305 -9.66 -10.57 -31.01
N GLU A 306 -10.99 -10.71 -31.03
CA GLU A 306 -11.96 -9.64 -30.75
C GLU A 306 -11.92 -9.16 -29.29
N GLN A 307 -11.28 -9.93 -28.41
CA GLN A 307 -11.11 -9.59 -27.00
C GLN A 307 -9.75 -8.96 -26.68
N LEU A 308 -8.92 -8.74 -27.69
CA LEU A 308 -7.64 -8.06 -27.58
C LEU A 308 -7.76 -6.65 -28.15
N ASP A 309 -7.51 -5.65 -27.31
CA ASP A 309 -7.45 -4.25 -27.71
C ASP A 309 -6.02 -3.73 -27.64
N LEU A 310 -5.48 -3.29 -28.79
CA LEU A 310 -4.11 -2.78 -28.95
C LEU A 310 -4.07 -1.33 -29.48
N TRP A 311 -5.22 -0.66 -29.64
CA TRP A 311 -5.31 0.60 -30.38
C TRP A 311 -5.52 1.80 -29.47
#